data_AF-A0A7X5XXL8-F1
#
_entry.id   AF-A0A7X5XXL8-F1
#
_cell.length_a   1.000
_cell.length_b   1.000
_cell.length_c   1.000
_cell.angle_alpha   90.00
_cell.angle_beta   90.00
_cell.angle_gamma   90.00
#
_symmetry.space_group_name_H-M   'P 1'
#
loop_
_entity.id
_entity.type
_entity.pdbx_description
1 polymer ?
#
loop_
_entity_poly.entity_id
_entity_poly.type
_entity_poly.pdbx_seq_one_letter_code
_entity_poly.pdbx_strand_id
1 'polypeptide(L)'
;MTAPTVRRILLKLSGEVLMGQGQFGIDPETCERVALEVKEAKESGLEICMTVGGGNIFRGIAGAAQGFDRASADYMGMLATVMNALAMQNALEKVGVETRVQSAIPMASVCEPYIRRRAERHMEKGRVVLFAAGTGLPFFTTDTTAALRAAEMKCDALFKGTSVDGVYDADPKKVPTAKRYETLSYDRVLADNLKVMDASAVALCRDNHIPIVVFNIRGEGNLASVLRGEGTSTIVQDADAA
;
A
#
# COMPACT_ATOMS: atom_id res chain seq x y z
N MET A 1 -12.36 21.46 14.29
CA MET A 1 -10.94 21.08 14.39
C MET A 1 -10.52 20.64 13.01
N THR A 2 -9.64 21.41 12.36
CA THR A 2 -9.14 21.10 11.01
C THR A 2 -8.26 19.87 11.08
N ALA A 3 -8.56 18.83 10.30
CA ALA A 3 -7.73 17.64 10.21
C ALA A 3 -6.26 18.05 9.95
N PRO A 4 -5.26 17.35 10.53
CA PRO A 4 -3.86 17.62 10.24
C PRO A 4 -3.67 17.63 8.72
N THR A 5 -2.96 18.62 8.21
CA THR A 5 -2.78 18.81 6.77
C THR A 5 -1.86 17.72 6.24
N VAL A 6 -2.45 16.58 5.87
CA VAL A 6 -1.76 15.50 5.20
C VAL A 6 -1.18 16.06 3.91
N ARG A 7 0.14 16.07 3.78
CA ARG A 7 0.85 16.54 2.60
C ARG A 7 1.39 15.36 1.81
N ARG A 8 1.96 14.37 2.49
CA ARG A 8 2.66 13.26 1.87
C ARG A 8 2.11 11.93 2.38
N ILE A 9 1.74 11.06 1.46
CA ILE A 9 1.13 9.76 1.80
C ILE A 9 1.88 8.61 1.16
N LEU A 10 1.83 7.46 1.81
CA LEU A 10 2.10 6.19 1.14
C LEU A 10 0.81 5.41 0.94
N LEU A 11 0.44 5.17 -0.32
CA LEU A 11 -0.68 4.31 -0.68
C LEU A 11 -0.18 2.88 -0.94
N LYS A 12 -0.57 1.96 -0.06
CA LYS A 12 -0.29 0.53 -0.21
C LYS A 12 -1.52 -0.17 -0.79
N LEU A 13 -1.33 -0.81 -1.93
CA LEU A 13 -2.32 -1.66 -2.57
C LEU A 13 -1.96 -3.14 -2.41
N SER A 14 -2.94 -3.99 -2.12
CA SER A 14 -2.78 -5.42 -2.34
C SER A 14 -2.71 -5.70 -3.84
N GLY A 15 -1.86 -6.65 -4.26
CA GLY A 15 -1.83 -7.08 -5.67
C GLY A 15 -3.18 -7.61 -6.13
N GLU A 16 -3.94 -8.23 -5.23
CA GLU A 16 -5.29 -8.74 -5.52
C GLU A 16 -6.29 -7.67 -5.95
N VAL A 17 -6.03 -6.40 -5.62
CA VAL A 17 -6.85 -5.27 -6.09
C VAL A 17 -6.76 -5.18 -7.60
N LEU A 18 -5.58 -5.42 -8.19
CA LEU A 18 -5.36 -5.30 -9.63
C LEU A 18 -5.95 -6.45 -10.44
N MET A 19 -6.54 -7.48 -9.82
CA MET A 19 -7.18 -8.58 -10.58
C MET A 19 -8.58 -8.20 -11.08
N GLY A 20 -9.17 -7.11 -10.61
CA GLY A 20 -10.57 -6.77 -10.88
C GLY A 20 -11.51 -7.91 -10.46
N GLN A 21 -12.33 -8.39 -11.39
CA GLN A 21 -13.19 -9.57 -11.21
C GLN A 21 -12.49 -10.90 -11.54
N GLY A 22 -11.27 -10.86 -12.07
CA GLY A 22 -10.48 -12.03 -12.41
C GLY A 22 -9.92 -12.77 -11.19
N GLN A 23 -9.40 -13.98 -11.44
CA GLN A 23 -8.76 -14.82 -10.42
C GLN A 23 -7.23 -14.72 -10.41
N PHE A 24 -6.64 -14.13 -11.46
CA PHE A 24 -5.21 -14.03 -11.67
C PHE A 24 -4.88 -12.86 -12.62
N GLY A 25 -3.68 -12.30 -12.50
CA GLY A 25 -3.13 -11.35 -13.47
C GLY A 25 -3.43 -9.89 -13.12
N ILE A 26 -3.46 -9.04 -14.15
CA ILE A 26 -3.64 -7.59 -14.04
C ILE A 26 -4.79 -7.20 -14.96
N ASP A 27 -5.82 -6.60 -14.39
CA ASP A 27 -6.98 -6.06 -15.08
C ASP A 27 -6.75 -4.57 -15.43
N PRO A 28 -6.66 -4.21 -16.73
CA PRO A 28 -6.38 -2.85 -17.16
C PRO A 28 -7.41 -1.82 -16.69
N GLU A 29 -8.70 -2.19 -16.68
CA GLU A 29 -9.79 -1.29 -16.25
C GLU A 29 -9.65 -0.94 -14.76
N THR A 30 -9.32 -1.92 -13.92
CA THR A 30 -9.06 -1.67 -12.50
C THR A 30 -7.82 -0.79 -12.29
N CYS A 31 -6.74 -1.01 -13.06
CA CYS A 31 -5.57 -0.14 -13.01
C CYS A 31 -5.90 1.31 -13.40
N GLU A 32 -6.71 1.50 -14.44
CA GLU A 32 -7.15 2.83 -14.89
C GLU A 32 -8.02 3.53 -13.84
N ARG A 33 -8.99 2.82 -13.23
CA ARG A 33 -9.81 3.37 -12.14
C ARG A 33 -8.94 3.83 -10.97
N VAL A 34 -8.01 2.99 -10.51
CA VAL A 34 -7.08 3.36 -9.43
C VAL A 34 -6.21 4.55 -9.84
N ALA A 35 -5.74 4.61 -11.08
CA ALA A 35 -4.96 5.72 -11.59
C ALA A 35 -5.73 7.05 -11.59
N LEU A 36 -7.03 7.03 -11.91
CA LEU A 36 -7.90 8.21 -11.83
C LEU A 36 -8.08 8.69 -10.38
N GLU A 37 -8.28 7.79 -9.42
CA GLU A 37 -8.39 8.18 -8.00
C GLU A 37 -7.05 8.75 -7.46
N VAL A 38 -5.91 8.18 -7.88
CA VAL A 38 -4.59 8.72 -7.54
C VAL A 38 -4.36 10.08 -8.21
N LYS A 39 -4.86 10.29 -9.43
CA LYS A 39 -4.79 11.59 -10.11
C LYS A 39 -5.58 12.65 -9.35
N GLU A 40 -6.83 12.36 -8.97
CA GLU A 40 -7.66 13.28 -8.17
C GLU A 40 -6.95 13.65 -6.85
N ALA A 41 -6.40 12.65 -6.16
CA ALA A 41 -5.63 12.84 -4.93
C ALA A 41 -4.37 13.71 -5.14
N LYS A 42 -3.65 13.51 -6.25
CA LYS A 42 -2.49 14.34 -6.58
C LYS A 42 -2.89 15.78 -6.91
N GLU A 43 -4.00 15.97 -7.61
CA GLU A 43 -4.51 17.29 -8.02
C GLU A 43 -4.99 18.13 -6.82
N SER A 44 -5.29 17.51 -5.68
CA SER A 44 -5.56 18.22 -4.42
C SER A 44 -4.29 18.75 -3.72
N GLY A 45 -3.10 18.44 -4.24
CA GLY A 45 -1.81 18.91 -3.74
C GLY A 45 -1.02 17.87 -2.92
N LEU A 46 -1.49 16.62 -2.86
CA LEU A 46 -0.79 15.55 -2.17
C LEU A 46 0.45 15.06 -2.93
N GLU A 47 1.53 14.81 -2.18
CA GLU A 47 2.69 14.07 -2.64
C GLU A 47 2.48 12.58 -2.38
N ILE A 48 2.37 11.77 -3.44
CA ILE A 48 1.96 10.37 -3.33
C ILE A 48 3.12 9.45 -3.70
N CYS A 49 3.46 8.53 -2.81
CA CYS A 49 4.21 7.33 -3.17
C CYS A 49 3.36 6.07 -2.96
N MET A 50 3.70 5.01 -3.69
CA MET A 50 2.87 3.81 -3.74
C MET A 50 3.68 2.53 -3.61
N THR A 51 3.06 1.50 -3.06
CA THR A 51 3.54 0.11 -3.15
C THR A 51 2.39 -0.78 -3.58
N VAL A 52 2.67 -1.76 -4.43
CA VAL A 52 1.67 -2.73 -4.89
C VAL A 52 2.18 -4.15 -4.60
N GLY A 53 1.39 -4.94 -3.88
CA GLY A 53 1.73 -6.33 -3.60
C GLY A 53 1.73 -7.21 -4.85
N GLY A 54 2.36 -8.39 -4.81
CA GLY A 54 2.48 -9.30 -5.96
C GLY A 54 1.47 -10.47 -5.98
N GLY A 55 0.54 -10.53 -5.02
CA GLY A 55 -0.31 -11.72 -4.77
C GLY A 55 -1.30 -12.11 -5.88
N ASN A 56 -1.47 -11.26 -6.89
CA ASN A 56 -2.24 -11.53 -8.11
C ASN A 56 -1.47 -12.30 -9.19
N ILE A 57 -0.13 -12.27 -9.15
CA ILE A 57 0.74 -12.98 -10.09
C ILE A 57 1.46 -14.13 -9.37
N PHE A 58 1.89 -13.91 -8.13
CA PHE A 58 2.57 -14.92 -7.35
C PHE A 58 2.20 -14.86 -5.88
N ARG A 59 1.64 -15.96 -5.36
CA ARG A 59 1.35 -16.12 -3.93
C ARG A 59 2.44 -16.97 -3.29
N GLY A 60 3.47 -16.33 -2.74
CA GLY A 60 4.67 -17.01 -2.23
C GLY A 60 4.41 -18.11 -1.20
N ILE A 61 3.39 -17.96 -0.34
CA ILE A 61 3.01 -18.99 0.64
C ILE A 61 2.49 -20.27 -0.03
N ALA A 62 1.78 -20.13 -1.17
CA ALA A 62 1.34 -21.29 -1.94
C ALA A 62 2.50 -21.96 -2.68
N GLY A 63 3.47 -21.17 -3.16
CA GLY A 63 4.69 -21.69 -3.81
C GLY A 63 5.61 -22.45 -2.84
N ALA A 64 5.87 -21.89 -1.64
CA ALA A 64 6.68 -22.59 -0.63
C ALA A 64 6.02 -23.90 -0.16
N ALA A 65 4.69 -23.92 -0.05
CA ALA A 65 3.93 -25.14 0.25
C ALA A 65 3.99 -26.21 -0.88
N GLN A 66 4.41 -25.82 -2.09
CA GLN A 66 4.60 -26.69 -3.24
C GLN A 66 6.06 -27.15 -3.43
N GLY A 67 6.92 -26.94 -2.43
CA GLY A 67 8.30 -27.46 -2.42
C GLY A 67 9.37 -26.48 -2.91
N PHE A 68 9.02 -25.21 -3.17
CA PHE A 68 10.02 -24.17 -3.41
C PHE A 68 10.69 -23.75 -2.10
N ASP A 69 12.00 -23.45 -2.18
CA ASP A 69 12.69 -22.74 -1.11
C ASP A 69 12.02 -21.38 -0.85
N ARG A 70 11.87 -21.03 0.43
CA ARG A 70 11.12 -19.84 0.84
C ARG A 70 11.73 -18.56 0.28
N ALA A 71 13.06 -18.44 0.29
CA ALA A 71 13.72 -17.24 -0.21
C ALA A 71 13.51 -17.07 -1.72
N SER A 72 13.59 -18.17 -2.47
CA SER A 72 13.29 -18.20 -3.91
C SER A 72 11.85 -17.77 -4.21
N ALA A 73 10.87 -18.26 -3.45
CA ALA A 73 9.47 -17.86 -3.58
C ALA A 73 9.26 -16.37 -3.28
N ASP A 74 9.93 -15.82 -2.28
CA ASP A 74 9.84 -14.40 -1.96
C ASP A 74 10.45 -13.52 -3.09
N TYR A 75 11.54 -13.96 -3.73
CA TYR A 75 12.07 -13.28 -4.93
C TYR A 75 11.10 -13.29 -6.09
N MET A 76 10.41 -14.41 -6.36
CA MET A 76 9.34 -14.45 -7.37
C MET A 76 8.21 -13.47 -7.04
N GLY A 77 7.82 -13.38 -5.76
CA GLY A 77 6.89 -12.39 -5.27
C GLY A 77 7.37 -10.95 -5.49
N MET A 78 8.65 -10.67 -5.25
CA MET A 78 9.25 -9.35 -5.53
C MET A 78 9.20 -9.02 -7.02
N LEU A 79 9.49 -9.97 -7.92
CA LEU A 79 9.35 -9.75 -9.36
C LEU A 79 7.90 -9.44 -9.76
N ALA A 80 6.93 -10.13 -9.16
CA ALA A 80 5.51 -9.84 -9.37
C ALA A 80 5.14 -8.39 -8.96
N THR A 81 5.72 -7.85 -7.88
CA THR A 81 5.50 -6.44 -7.51
C THR A 81 6.07 -5.47 -8.54
N VAL A 82 7.17 -5.81 -9.23
CA VAL A 82 7.73 -5.01 -10.32
C VAL A 82 6.78 -5.00 -11.51
N MET A 83 6.22 -6.15 -11.89
CA MET A 83 5.23 -6.23 -12.97
C MET A 83 4.00 -5.35 -12.67
N ASN A 84 3.49 -5.40 -11.44
CA ASN A 84 2.36 -4.56 -11.02
C ASN A 84 2.69 -3.07 -10.99
N ALA A 85 3.91 -2.70 -10.56
CA ALA A 85 4.35 -1.31 -10.56
C ALA A 85 4.44 -0.75 -11.98
N LEU A 86 4.92 -1.53 -12.96
CA LEU A 86 4.94 -1.12 -14.36
C LEU A 86 3.54 -0.96 -14.96
N ALA A 87 2.61 -1.86 -14.61
CA ALA A 87 1.21 -1.72 -15.03
C ALA A 87 0.56 -0.45 -14.46
N MET A 88 0.75 -0.18 -13.17
CA MET A 88 0.25 1.05 -12.54
C MET A 88 0.93 2.30 -13.09
N GLN A 89 2.23 2.27 -13.36
CA GLN A 89 2.93 3.35 -14.05
C GLN A 89 2.27 3.65 -15.39
N ASN A 90 2.01 2.63 -16.22
CA ASN A 90 1.37 2.84 -17.53
C ASN A 90 -0.03 3.45 -17.39
N ALA A 91 -0.84 2.97 -16.45
CA ALA A 91 -2.18 3.52 -16.20
C ALA A 91 -2.14 4.98 -15.74
N LEU A 92 -1.23 5.32 -14.82
CA LEU A 92 -1.03 6.69 -14.34
C LEU A 92 -0.54 7.63 -15.45
N GLU A 93 0.42 7.19 -16.26
CA GLU A 93 0.96 8.00 -17.36
C GLU A 93 -0.08 8.24 -18.46
N LYS A 94 -0.95 7.26 -18.74
CA LYS A 94 -2.08 7.43 -19.69
C LYS A 94 -3.05 8.53 -19.27
N VAL A 95 -3.27 8.72 -17.97
CA VAL A 95 -4.14 9.78 -17.45
C VAL A 95 -3.39 11.10 -17.16
N GLY A 96 -2.12 11.20 -17.57
CA GLY A 96 -1.31 12.41 -17.49
C GLY A 96 -0.58 12.60 -16.15
N VAL A 97 -0.45 11.56 -15.33
CA VAL A 97 0.29 11.61 -14.07
C VAL A 97 1.74 11.18 -14.33
N GLU A 98 2.69 12.10 -14.12
CA GLU A 98 4.12 11.75 -14.18
C GLU A 98 4.49 10.79 -13.05
N THR A 99 5.16 9.68 -13.40
CA THR A 99 5.54 8.65 -12.42
C THR A 99 7.01 8.28 -12.48
N ARG A 100 7.52 7.62 -11.42
CA ARG A 100 8.80 6.91 -11.42
C ARG A 100 8.68 5.61 -10.66
N VAL A 101 9.01 4.50 -11.31
CA VAL A 101 9.16 3.19 -10.65
C VAL A 101 10.59 3.06 -10.13
N GLN A 102 10.72 2.73 -8.85
CA GLN A 102 12.00 2.45 -8.19
C GLN A 102 11.99 1.07 -7.54
N SER A 103 12.94 0.22 -7.91
CA SER A 103 13.05 -1.15 -7.41
C SER A 103 14.13 -1.29 -6.35
N ALA A 104 13.83 -2.04 -5.28
CA ALA A 104 14.82 -2.43 -4.28
C ALA A 104 15.89 -3.40 -4.82
N ILE A 105 15.53 -4.19 -5.85
CA ILE A 105 16.47 -5.05 -6.59
C ILE A 105 16.86 -4.32 -7.88
N PRO A 106 18.15 -4.03 -8.14
CA PRO A 106 18.57 -3.31 -9.34
C PRO A 106 18.16 -4.00 -10.64
N MET A 107 17.49 -3.26 -11.53
CA MET A 107 17.02 -3.73 -12.84
C MET A 107 17.20 -2.63 -13.89
N ALA A 108 18.46 -2.38 -14.28
CA ALA A 108 18.86 -1.16 -15.01
C ALA A 108 18.04 -0.87 -16.28
N SER A 109 17.60 -1.90 -17.01
CA SER A 109 16.83 -1.75 -18.25
C SER A 109 15.31 -1.58 -18.04
N VAL A 110 14.81 -1.77 -16.81
CA VAL A 110 13.38 -1.87 -16.53
C VAL A 110 12.88 -0.68 -15.70
N CYS A 111 13.59 -0.35 -14.63
CA CYS A 111 13.20 0.74 -13.73
C CYS A 111 14.41 1.30 -12.97
N GLU A 112 14.23 2.46 -12.34
CA GLU A 112 15.31 3.07 -11.54
C GLU A 112 15.63 2.18 -10.32
N PRO A 113 16.90 2.10 -9.88
CA PRO A 113 17.20 1.56 -8.56
C PRO A 113 16.63 2.49 -7.48
N TYR A 114 16.16 1.92 -6.37
CA TYR A 114 15.75 2.72 -5.22
C TYR A 114 16.94 3.46 -4.61
N ILE A 115 16.82 4.79 -4.57
CA ILE A 115 17.77 5.69 -3.89
C ILE A 115 16.93 6.71 -3.13
N ARG A 116 16.95 6.67 -1.80
CA ARG A 116 16.08 7.51 -0.93
C ARG A 116 16.02 8.97 -1.36
N ARG A 117 17.18 9.63 -1.50
CA ARG A 117 17.26 11.05 -1.88
C ARG A 117 16.72 11.35 -3.28
N ARG A 118 16.77 10.38 -4.19
CA ARG A 118 16.19 10.51 -5.54
C ARG A 118 14.67 10.37 -5.48
N ALA A 119 14.15 9.43 -4.68
CA ALA A 119 12.72 9.28 -4.44
C ALA A 119 12.13 10.58 -3.87
N GLU A 120 12.72 11.11 -2.80
CA GLU A 120 12.35 12.40 -2.19
C GLU A 120 12.31 13.51 -3.26
N ARG A 121 13.34 13.62 -4.10
CA ARG A 121 13.42 14.62 -5.16
C ARG A 121 12.37 14.45 -6.25
N HIS A 122 11.93 13.23 -6.54
CA HIS A 122 10.83 12.99 -7.49
C HIS A 122 9.50 13.44 -6.88
N MET A 123 9.26 13.14 -5.60
CA MET A 123 8.05 13.56 -4.88
C MET A 123 7.96 15.09 -4.76
N GLU A 124 9.08 15.77 -4.45
CA GLU A 124 9.15 17.25 -4.44
C GLU A 124 8.79 17.90 -5.79
N LYS A 125 8.98 17.17 -6.89
CA LYS A 125 8.60 17.62 -8.24
C LYS A 125 7.16 17.27 -8.61
N GLY A 126 6.38 16.73 -7.67
CA GLY A 126 5.00 16.32 -7.88
C GLY A 126 4.84 15.03 -8.67
N ARG A 127 5.87 14.18 -8.75
CA ARG A 127 5.78 12.87 -9.42
C ARG A 127 5.28 11.82 -8.45
N VAL A 128 4.45 10.89 -8.94
CA VAL A 128 4.09 9.69 -8.17
C VAL A 128 5.24 8.69 -8.19
N VAL A 129 5.72 8.28 -7.03
CA VAL A 129 6.83 7.31 -6.93
C VAL A 129 6.28 5.93 -6.57
N LEU A 130 6.52 4.93 -7.41
CA LEU A 130 6.12 3.54 -7.17
C LEU A 130 7.33 2.74 -6.69
N PHE A 131 7.26 2.21 -5.47
CA PHE A 131 8.28 1.33 -4.92
C PHE A 131 7.96 -0.14 -5.21
N ALA A 132 8.91 -0.83 -5.84
CA ALA A 132 8.80 -2.22 -6.25
C ALA A 132 9.92 -3.09 -5.66
N ALA A 133 9.77 -4.40 -5.83
CA ALA A 133 10.64 -5.44 -5.29
C ALA A 133 10.76 -5.44 -3.76
N GLY A 134 9.73 -4.96 -3.05
CA GLY A 134 9.66 -5.02 -1.60
C GLY A 134 10.82 -4.30 -0.89
N THR A 135 11.35 -4.91 0.16
CA THR A 135 12.59 -4.50 0.83
C THR A 135 13.85 -4.96 0.08
N GLY A 136 13.70 -5.75 -0.99
CA GLY A 136 14.79 -6.45 -1.66
C GLY A 136 15.29 -7.69 -0.90
N LEU A 137 14.71 -8.00 0.26
CA LEU A 137 15.10 -9.10 1.13
C LEU A 137 13.93 -10.09 1.31
N PRO A 138 14.19 -11.41 1.25
CA PRO A 138 13.21 -12.42 1.62
C PRO A 138 12.70 -12.28 3.07
N PHE A 139 11.64 -13.00 3.40
CA PHE A 139 10.97 -13.04 4.71
C PHE A 139 10.19 -11.79 5.13
N PHE A 140 10.26 -10.71 4.33
CA PHE A 140 9.47 -9.51 4.56
C PHE A 140 8.23 -9.45 3.66
N THR A 141 7.18 -8.82 4.17
CA THR A 141 5.96 -8.61 3.39
C THR A 141 6.02 -7.28 2.64
N THR A 142 5.04 -7.09 1.75
CA THR A 142 4.79 -5.79 1.12
C THR A 142 4.24 -4.76 2.09
N ASP A 143 3.62 -5.19 3.20
CA ASP A 143 3.18 -4.31 4.28
C ASP A 143 4.39 -3.75 5.03
N THR A 144 5.41 -4.57 5.34
CA THR A 144 6.67 -4.08 5.93
C THR A 144 7.40 -3.10 5.00
N THR A 145 7.37 -3.37 3.69
CA THR A 145 7.94 -2.45 2.69
C THR A 145 7.22 -1.10 2.70
N ALA A 146 5.89 -1.12 2.76
CA ALA A 146 5.08 0.08 2.81
C ALA A 146 5.40 0.92 4.06
N ALA A 147 5.47 0.30 5.24
CA ALA A 147 5.87 1.00 6.46
C ALA A 147 7.29 1.59 6.35
N LEU A 148 8.25 0.83 5.79
CA LEU A 148 9.63 1.28 5.60
C LEU A 148 9.72 2.50 4.68
N ARG A 149 9.08 2.43 3.51
CA ARG A 149 9.08 3.52 2.54
C ARG A 149 8.32 4.73 3.06
N ALA A 150 7.27 4.55 3.85
CA ALA A 150 6.55 5.64 4.49
C ALA A 150 7.46 6.40 5.47
N ALA A 151 8.21 5.68 6.31
CA ALA A 151 9.18 6.28 7.23
C ALA A 151 10.32 6.99 6.48
N GLU A 152 10.91 6.34 5.48
CA GLU A 152 12.01 6.93 4.70
C GLU A 152 11.58 8.18 3.92
N MET A 153 10.36 8.18 3.39
CA MET A 153 9.79 9.33 2.67
C MET A 153 9.14 10.34 3.61
N LYS A 154 9.11 10.11 4.93
CA LYS A 154 8.44 11.00 5.91
C LYS A 154 6.97 11.26 5.52
N CYS A 155 6.25 10.18 5.20
CA CYS A 155 4.82 10.27 4.94
C CYS A 155 4.07 10.58 6.24
N ASP A 156 3.07 11.44 6.14
CA ASP A 156 2.19 11.81 7.25
C ASP A 156 1.22 10.68 7.60
N ALA A 157 0.95 9.76 6.67
CA ALA A 157 0.15 8.56 6.90
C ALA A 157 0.40 7.47 5.85
N LEU A 158 0.15 6.22 6.25
CA LEU A 158 0.13 5.05 5.39
C LEU A 158 -1.33 4.63 5.14
N PHE A 159 -1.77 4.74 3.89
CA PHE A 159 -3.10 4.33 3.46
C PHE A 159 -3.05 2.90 2.91
N LYS A 160 -3.72 1.97 3.60
CA LYS A 160 -3.78 0.56 3.19
C LYS A 160 -5.13 0.25 2.55
N GLY A 161 -5.13 0.17 1.22
CA GLY A 161 -6.30 -0.21 0.43
C GLY A 161 -6.53 -1.72 0.48
N THR A 162 -7.66 -2.14 1.05
CA THR A 162 -8.04 -3.55 1.19
C THR A 162 -9.38 -3.88 0.54
N SER A 163 -9.83 -5.13 0.66
CA SER A 163 -11.17 -5.57 0.21
C SER A 163 -12.28 -5.36 1.23
N VAL A 164 -11.94 -4.93 2.44
CA VAL A 164 -12.86 -4.54 3.52
C VAL A 164 -12.65 -3.07 3.86
N ASP A 165 -13.63 -2.45 4.51
CA ASP A 165 -13.68 -1.00 4.79
C ASP A 165 -13.04 -0.60 6.13
N GLY A 166 -12.33 -1.52 6.78
CA GLY A 166 -11.63 -1.24 8.02
C GLY A 166 -11.09 -2.48 8.71
N VAL A 167 -10.75 -2.32 9.98
CA VAL A 167 -10.33 -3.40 10.87
C VAL A 167 -11.53 -3.83 11.70
N TYR A 168 -11.70 -5.14 11.83
CA TYR A 168 -12.80 -5.77 12.54
C TYR A 168 -12.29 -6.66 13.67
N ASP A 169 -13.13 -6.89 14.68
CA ASP A 169 -12.89 -7.85 15.76
C ASP A 169 -12.87 -9.32 15.27
N ALA A 170 -13.56 -9.61 14.17
CA ALA A 170 -13.57 -10.90 13.48
C ALA A 170 -13.66 -10.70 11.96
N ASP A 171 -13.43 -11.76 11.17
CA ASP A 171 -13.57 -11.70 9.71
C ASP A 171 -15.03 -11.42 9.32
N PRO A 172 -15.37 -10.23 8.77
CA PRO A 172 -16.75 -9.86 8.48
C PRO A 172 -17.37 -10.71 7.36
N LYS A 173 -16.55 -11.44 6.57
CA LYS A 173 -17.05 -12.37 5.56
C LYS A 173 -17.51 -13.71 6.16
N LYS A 174 -17.08 -14.02 7.39
CA LYS A 174 -17.40 -15.28 8.09
C LYS A 174 -18.30 -15.07 9.29
N VAL A 175 -18.19 -13.92 9.95
CA VAL A 175 -18.91 -13.59 11.19
C VAL A 175 -19.81 -12.38 10.91
N PRO A 176 -21.13 -12.57 10.71
CA PRO A 176 -22.05 -11.48 10.39
C PRO A 176 -22.16 -10.41 11.50
N THR A 177 -21.81 -10.75 12.74
CA THR A 177 -21.83 -9.85 13.89
C THR A 177 -20.50 -9.14 14.12
N ALA A 178 -19.54 -9.27 13.20
CA ALA A 178 -18.23 -8.62 13.32
C ALA A 178 -18.41 -7.10 13.41
N LYS A 179 -17.70 -6.46 14.34
CA LYS A 179 -17.76 -5.02 14.58
C LYS A 179 -16.50 -4.36 14.05
N ARG A 180 -16.69 -3.33 13.23
CA ARG A 180 -15.62 -2.48 12.73
C ARG A 180 -15.17 -1.53 13.83
N TYR A 181 -13.86 -1.36 13.97
CA TYR A 181 -13.29 -0.30 14.79
C TYR A 181 -13.21 1.00 14.00
N GLU A 182 -13.48 2.14 14.62
CA GLU A 182 -13.21 3.45 14.02
C GLU A 182 -11.74 3.85 14.22
N THR A 183 -11.25 3.70 15.46
CA THR A 183 -9.88 3.97 15.83
C THR A 183 -9.30 2.81 16.65
N LEU A 184 -8.00 2.58 16.53
CA LEU A 184 -7.24 1.58 17.27
C LEU A 184 -5.88 2.14 17.67
N SER A 185 -5.37 1.70 18.82
CA SER A 185 -3.96 1.91 19.15
C SER A 185 -3.07 0.84 18.50
N TYR A 186 -1.81 1.17 18.21
CA TYR A 186 -0.84 0.19 17.73
C TYR A 186 -0.70 -1.00 18.69
N ASP A 187 -0.65 -0.72 20.00
CA ASP A 187 -0.51 -1.75 21.02
C ASP A 187 -1.72 -2.70 21.06
N ARG A 188 -2.93 -2.18 20.84
CA ARG A 188 -4.11 -3.03 20.74
C ARG A 188 -4.07 -3.92 19.50
N VAL A 189 -3.65 -3.38 18.35
CA VAL A 189 -3.48 -4.18 17.13
C VAL A 189 -2.53 -5.35 17.36
N LEU A 190 -1.42 -5.11 18.06
CA LEU A 190 -0.42 -6.13 18.37
C LEU A 190 -0.91 -7.13 19.44
N ALA A 191 -1.50 -6.64 20.54
CA ALA A 191 -1.98 -7.46 21.64
C ALA A 191 -3.14 -8.38 21.23
N ASP A 192 -4.11 -7.85 20.48
CA ASP A 192 -5.29 -8.58 20.02
C ASP A 192 -5.01 -9.35 18.70
N ASN A 193 -3.79 -9.26 18.16
CA ASN A 193 -3.37 -9.89 16.90
C ASN A 193 -4.33 -9.59 15.72
N LEU A 194 -4.82 -8.34 15.66
CA LEU A 194 -5.77 -7.89 14.65
C LEU A 194 -5.10 -7.90 13.26
N LYS A 195 -5.84 -8.34 12.24
CA LYS A 195 -5.32 -8.51 10.87
C LYS A 195 -5.26 -7.20 10.09
N VAL A 196 -4.45 -6.26 10.59
CA VAL A 196 -4.18 -4.97 9.96
C VAL A 196 -3.04 -5.10 8.94
N MET A 197 -1.85 -5.43 9.41
CA MET A 197 -0.60 -5.67 8.67
C MET A 197 0.18 -6.75 9.45
N ASP A 198 1.36 -7.18 8.96
CA ASP A 198 2.25 -7.96 9.82
C ASP A 198 2.78 -7.12 10.99
N ALA A 199 3.13 -7.80 12.09
CA ALA A 199 3.56 -7.15 13.33
C ALA A 199 4.78 -6.24 13.13
N SER A 200 5.72 -6.62 12.24
CA SER A 200 6.91 -5.81 11.95
C SER A 200 6.54 -4.49 11.30
N ALA A 201 5.58 -4.49 10.36
CA ALA A 201 5.09 -3.27 9.74
C ALA A 201 4.35 -2.36 10.73
N VAL A 202 3.51 -2.93 11.60
CA VAL A 202 2.79 -2.16 12.65
C VAL A 202 3.78 -1.53 13.63
N ALA A 203 4.77 -2.29 14.10
CA ALA A 203 5.81 -1.78 14.99
C ALA A 203 6.63 -0.65 14.34
N LEU A 204 6.98 -0.80 13.06
CA LEU A 204 7.72 0.24 12.34
C LEU A 204 6.91 1.54 12.20
N CYS A 205 5.61 1.44 11.92
CA CYS A 205 4.73 2.61 11.88
C CYS A 205 4.60 3.27 13.26
N ARG A 206 4.43 2.49 14.33
CA ARG A 206 4.37 2.99 15.72
C ARG A 206 5.64 3.75 16.08
N ASP A 207 6.81 3.14 15.88
CA ASP A 207 8.08 3.73 16.28
C ASP A 207 8.42 5.02 15.49
N ASN A 208 7.76 5.23 14.34
CA ASN A 208 7.89 6.44 13.53
C ASN A 208 6.65 7.36 13.59
N HIS A 209 5.66 7.06 14.45
CA HIS A 209 4.42 7.82 14.61
C HIS A 209 3.68 8.04 13.28
N ILE A 210 3.58 7.00 12.44
CA ILE A 210 2.92 7.03 11.13
C ILE A 210 1.54 6.38 11.25
N PRO A 211 0.43 7.15 11.25
CA PRO A 211 -0.91 6.60 11.25
C PRO A 211 -1.15 5.63 10.09
N ILE A 212 -1.82 4.52 10.38
CA ILE A 212 -2.25 3.55 9.36
C ILE A 212 -3.75 3.74 9.14
N VAL A 213 -4.12 4.12 7.93
CA VAL A 213 -5.53 4.27 7.54
C VAL A 213 -5.94 3.07 6.70
N VAL A 214 -6.78 2.20 7.26
CA VAL A 214 -7.29 1.01 6.57
C VAL A 214 -8.67 1.30 5.99
N PHE A 215 -8.83 1.08 4.69
CA PHE A 215 -10.06 1.38 3.97
C PHE A 215 -10.29 0.43 2.80
N ASN A 216 -11.47 0.49 2.20
CA ASN A 216 -11.83 -0.30 1.04
C ASN A 216 -11.49 0.44 -0.26
N ILE A 217 -10.61 -0.14 -1.10
CA ILE A 217 -10.20 0.47 -2.37
C ILE A 217 -11.03 0.01 -3.59
N ARG A 218 -11.98 -0.91 -3.40
CA ARG A 218 -12.82 -1.43 -4.49
C ARG A 218 -14.00 -0.52 -4.83
N GLY A 219 -14.46 0.29 -3.88
CA GLY A 219 -15.48 1.30 -4.16
C GLY A 219 -14.88 2.48 -4.90
N GLU A 220 -15.51 2.87 -6.00
CA GLU A 220 -15.11 4.05 -6.77
C GLU A 220 -15.22 5.32 -5.92
N GLY A 221 -14.19 6.15 -5.93
CA GLY A 221 -14.14 7.40 -5.15
C GLY A 221 -13.85 7.20 -3.66
N ASN A 222 -13.65 5.97 -3.19
CA ASN A 222 -13.32 5.71 -1.78
C ASN A 222 -11.97 6.28 -1.40
N LEU A 223 -10.92 6.14 -2.23
CA LEU A 223 -9.61 6.70 -1.91
C LEU A 223 -9.70 8.21 -1.69
N ALA A 224 -10.33 8.91 -2.64
CA ALA A 224 -10.50 10.36 -2.57
C ALA A 224 -11.30 10.79 -1.33
N SER A 225 -12.39 10.09 -1.02
CA SER A 225 -13.22 10.38 0.17
C SER A 225 -12.45 10.14 1.47
N VAL A 226 -11.68 9.06 1.56
CA VAL A 226 -10.85 8.76 2.73
C VAL A 226 -9.73 9.78 2.89
N LEU A 227 -9.12 10.24 1.79
CA LEU A 227 -8.10 11.29 1.82
C LEU A 227 -8.66 12.66 2.24
N ARG A 228 -9.95 12.93 1.99
CA ARG A 228 -10.66 14.10 2.50
C ARG A 228 -11.11 13.97 3.96
N GLY A 229 -10.97 12.79 4.57
CA GLY A 229 -11.45 12.50 5.93
C GLY A 229 -12.97 12.25 6.01
N GLU A 230 -13.64 12.05 4.88
CA GLU A 230 -15.09 11.84 4.77
C GLU A 230 -15.44 10.36 4.58
N GLY A 231 -14.48 9.55 4.17
CA GLY A 231 -14.67 8.14 3.83
C GLY A 231 -14.60 7.19 5.03
N THR A 232 -15.30 6.06 4.93
CA THR A 232 -15.23 4.98 5.92
C THR A 232 -13.84 4.38 5.97
N SER A 233 -13.23 4.41 7.15
CA SER A 233 -11.92 3.81 7.41
C SER A 233 -11.76 3.46 8.89
N THR A 234 -10.73 2.67 9.20
CA THR A 234 -10.20 2.52 10.55
C THR A 234 -8.82 3.16 10.62
N ILE A 235 -8.59 4.00 11.63
CA ILE A 235 -7.29 4.65 11.84
C ILE A 235 -6.57 3.95 12.99
N VAL A 236 -5.35 3.49 12.74
CA VAL A 236 -4.42 3.00 13.77
C VAL A 236 -3.37 4.07 14.05
N GLN A 237 -3.31 4.56 15.28
CA GLN A 237 -2.41 5.63 15.70
C GLN A 237 -2.10 5.54 17.21
N ASP A 238 -1.27 6.44 17.74
CA ASP A 238 -1.02 6.50 19.18
C ASP A 238 -2.27 6.93 19.95
N ALA A 239 -2.46 6.35 21.14
CA ALA A 239 -3.66 6.56 21.95
C ALA A 239 -3.87 8.03 22.38
N ASP A 240 -2.80 8.82 22.42
CA ASP A 240 -2.78 10.20 22.93
C ASP A 240 -2.68 11.27 21.82
N ALA A 241 -2.79 10.91 20.54
CA ALA A 241 -2.60 11.82 19.41
C ALA A 241 -3.87 12.62 19.02
N ALA A 242 -4.74 12.96 19.98
CA ALA A 242 -5.97 13.74 19.76
C ALA A 242 -5.78 15.24 20.01
#